data_AF-A0A956X2S5-F1
#
_entry.id   AF-A0A956X2S5-F1
#
_cell.length_a   1.000
_cell.length_b   1.000
_cell.length_c   1.000
_cell.angle_alpha   90.00
_cell.angle_beta   90.00
_cell.angle_gamma   90.00
#
_symmetry.space_group_name_H-M   'P 1'
#
loop_
_entity.id
_entity.type
_entity.pdbx_description
1 polymer ?
#
loop_
_entity_poly.entity_id
_entity_poly.type
_entity_poly.pdbx_seq_one_letter_code
_entity_poly.pdbx_strand_id
1 'polypeptide(L)'
;FLKPGALTPIRQINPSISARTERAVLRAMAMHPDERPSSVAEVRDALLGSRSFPGLGTARAADPYDRWIEALQSNRILAGAVLGLVVLALLISLLSPRLPAQPGELGAATPITTSQTQP
;
A
#
# COMPACT_ATOMS: atom_id res chain seq x y z
N PHE A 1 -12.75 -15.90 30.77
CA PHE A 1 -11.81 -14.78 30.54
C PHE A 1 -12.32 -13.93 29.38
N LEU A 2 -12.23 -12.60 29.51
CA LEU A 2 -12.64 -11.65 28.46
C LEU A 2 -11.82 -11.90 27.18
N LYS A 3 -12.43 -11.79 25.99
CA LYS A 3 -11.78 -12.09 24.70
C LYS A 3 -10.75 -10.99 24.37
N PRO A 4 -9.44 -11.26 24.41
CA PRO A 4 -8.45 -10.30 23.92
C PRO A 4 -8.69 -10.08 22.42
N GLY A 5 -8.76 -8.81 22.00
CA GLY A 5 -9.06 -8.45 20.61
C GLY A 5 -10.55 -8.27 20.27
N ALA A 6 -11.46 -8.28 21.26
CA ALA A 6 -12.87 -7.93 21.03
C ALA A 6 -13.08 -6.44 20.71
N LEU A 7 -12.11 -5.59 21.05
CA LEU A 7 -12.17 -4.15 20.78
C LEU A 7 -11.61 -3.86 19.39
N THR A 8 -12.43 -3.21 18.56
CA THR A 8 -12.00 -2.65 17.28
C THR A 8 -10.89 -1.63 17.52
N PRO A 9 -9.74 -1.73 16.84
CA PRO A 9 -8.67 -0.74 16.92
C PRO A 9 -9.19 0.67 16.60
N ILE A 10 -8.82 1.66 17.41
CA ILE A 10 -9.36 3.03 17.26
C ILE A 10 -8.96 3.67 15.92
N ARG A 11 -7.84 3.23 15.34
CA ARG A 11 -7.40 3.70 14.02
C ARG A 11 -8.20 3.10 12.85
N GLN A 12 -8.93 2.00 13.07
CA GLN A 12 -9.93 1.53 12.11
C GLN A 12 -11.17 2.43 12.09
N ILE A 13 -11.49 3.09 13.20
CA ILE A 13 -12.62 4.03 13.30
C ILE A 13 -12.20 5.42 12.80
N ASN A 14 -11.03 5.90 13.21
CA ASN A 14 -10.48 7.16 12.76
C ASN A 14 -8.99 7.03 12.38
N PRO A 15 -8.66 6.92 11.09
CA PRO A 15 -7.29 6.76 10.60
C PRO A 15 -6.37 7.96 10.89
N SER A 16 -6.92 9.14 11.20
CA SER A 16 -6.11 10.33 11.52
C SER A 16 -5.45 10.26 12.91
N ILE A 17 -5.88 9.29 13.75
CA ILE A 17 -5.26 9.05 15.05
C ILE A 17 -3.85 8.47 14.87
N SER A 18 -2.89 8.98 15.64
CA SER A 18 -1.53 8.48 15.62
C SER A 18 -1.42 7.07 16.24
N ALA A 19 -0.53 6.23 15.70
CA ALA A 19 -0.24 4.91 16.27
C ALA A 19 0.31 4.97 17.71
N ARG A 20 0.85 6.11 18.14
CA ARG A 20 1.27 6.35 19.53
C ARG A 20 0.04 6.44 20.44
N THR A 21 -0.93 7.29 20.06
CA THR A 21 -2.17 7.49 20.80
C THR A 21 -2.93 6.17 20.93
N GLU A 22 -3.03 5.40 19.85
CA GLU A 22 -3.64 4.06 19.88
C GLU A 22 -2.97 3.11 20.87
N ARG A 23 -1.64 3.00 20.84
CA ARG A 23 -0.91 2.14 21.79
C ARG A 23 -1.08 2.59 23.24
N ALA A 24 -1.05 3.89 23.51
CA ALA A 24 -1.25 4.43 24.86
C ALA A 24 -2.65 4.11 25.39
N VAL A 25 -3.67 4.25 24.55
CA VAL A 25 -5.07 3.94 24.89
C VAL A 25 -5.26 2.43 25.09
N LEU A 26 -4.77 1.59 24.19
CA LEU A 26 -4.86 0.13 24.31
C LEU A 26 -4.13 -0.38 25.55
N ARG A 27 -2.96 0.18 25.88
CA ARG A 27 -2.21 -0.15 27.09
C ARG A 27 -2.95 0.26 28.37
N ALA A 28 -3.59 1.43 28.37
CA ALA A 28 -4.43 1.85 29.49
C ALA A 28 -5.65 0.94 29.69
N MET A 29 -6.15 0.32 28.62
CA MET A 29 -7.26 -0.64 28.63
C MET A 29 -6.83 -2.11 28.80
N ALA A 30 -5.54 -2.40 29.04
CA ALA A 30 -5.03 -3.77 29.17
C ALA A 30 -5.80 -4.56 30.25
N MET A 31 -5.99 -5.87 30.07
CA MET A 31 -6.72 -6.68 31.05
C MET A 31 -5.85 -7.06 32.24
N HIS A 32 -4.55 -7.20 32.04
CA HIS A 32 -3.60 -7.51 33.09
C HIS A 32 -3.17 -6.24 33.83
N PRO A 33 -3.21 -6.22 35.17
CA PRO A 33 -2.81 -5.05 35.95
C PRO A 33 -1.34 -4.68 35.73
N ASP A 34 -0.48 -5.66 35.48
CA ASP A 34 0.96 -5.45 35.26
C ASP A 34 1.27 -4.75 33.92
N GLU A 35 0.36 -4.86 32.95
CA GLU A 35 0.52 -4.22 31.63
C GLU A 35 -0.02 -2.79 31.62
N ARG A 36 -0.88 -2.44 32.58
CA ARG A 36 -1.44 -1.10 32.71
C ARG A 36 -0.38 -0.11 33.19
N PRO A 37 -0.45 1.13 32.71
CA PRO A 37 0.36 2.19 33.27
C PRO A 37 -0.01 2.42 34.73
N SER A 38 1.02 2.51 35.56
CA SER A 38 0.93 2.64 37.01
C SER A 38 0.38 3.99 37.47
N SER A 39 0.42 5.00 36.60
CA SER A 39 -0.01 6.37 36.91
C SER A 39 -0.50 7.12 35.67
N VAL A 40 -1.27 8.19 35.91
CA VAL A 40 -1.71 9.13 34.86
C VAL A 40 -0.51 9.83 34.21
N ALA A 41 0.60 10.02 34.93
CA ALA A 41 1.82 10.58 34.38
C ALA A 41 2.44 9.67 33.31
N GLU A 42 2.39 8.35 33.51
CA GLU A 42 2.88 7.37 32.54
C GLU A 42 2.00 7.32 31.29
N VAL A 43 0.68 7.46 31.44
CA VAL A 43 -0.26 7.60 30.31
C VAL A 43 0.05 8.88 29.53
N ARG A 44 0.23 10.01 30.23
CA ARG A 44 0.56 11.30 29.63
C ARG A 44 1.87 11.23 28.86
N ASP A 45 2.91 10.61 29.43
CA ASP A 45 4.20 10.44 28.76
C ASP A 45 4.07 9.52 27.53
N ALA A 46 3.25 8.46 27.60
CA ALA A 46 2.96 7.60 26.45
C ALA A 46 2.20 8.34 25.32
N LEU A 47 1.32 9.29 25.66
CA LEU A 47 0.55 10.09 24.70
C LEU A 47 1.37 11.23 24.07
N LEU A 48 2.09 11.99 24.90
CA LEU A 48 2.75 13.24 24.51
C LEU A 48 4.23 13.05 24.17
N GLY A 49 4.83 11.90 24.49
CA GLY A 49 6.22 11.60 24.15
C GLY A 49 7.23 12.51 24.84
N SER A 50 6.90 13.04 26.02
CA SER A 50 7.71 14.01 26.78
C SER A 50 9.04 13.47 27.32
N ARG A 51 9.29 12.16 27.24
CA ARG A 51 10.60 11.56 27.53
C ARG A 51 11.01 10.61 26.41
N SER A 52 12.09 10.97 25.72
CA SER A 52 12.92 10.00 25.01
C SER A 52 13.45 9.00 26.04
N PHE A 53 12.87 7.81 26.10
CA PHE A 53 13.46 6.69 26.83
C PHE A 53 14.66 6.16 26.01
N PRO A 54 15.90 6.26 26.50
CA PRO A 54 17.00 5.50 25.92
C PRO A 54 16.83 4.04 26.35
N GLY A 55 16.62 3.12 25.41
CA GLY A 55 16.84 1.69 25.67
C GLY A 55 15.65 0.73 25.56
N LEU A 56 14.42 1.18 25.29
CA LEU A 56 13.34 0.25 24.90
C LEU A 56 13.15 0.33 23.39
N GLY A 57 13.86 -0.58 22.72
CA GLY A 57 13.73 -0.84 21.30
C GLY A 57 12.26 -0.85 20.91
N THR A 58 11.97 -0.01 19.94
CA THR A 58 10.66 0.18 19.32
C THR A 58 10.19 -1.15 18.75
N ALA A 59 9.55 -1.99 19.56
CA ALA A 59 8.69 -3.07 19.09
C ALA A 59 7.44 -2.40 18.50
N ARG A 60 7.68 -1.87 17.30
CA ARG A 60 6.76 -1.23 16.40
C ARG A 60 5.69 -2.28 16.12
N ALA A 61 4.49 -2.13 16.71
CA ALA A 61 3.29 -2.62 16.05
C ALA A 61 3.12 -1.72 14.82
N ALA A 62 3.99 -1.93 13.84
CA ALA A 62 4.03 -1.18 12.61
C ALA A 62 2.70 -1.46 11.93
N ASP A 63 1.97 -0.36 11.69
CA ASP A 63 0.94 -0.32 10.69
C ASP A 63 1.34 -1.15 9.48
N PRO A 64 0.41 -1.85 8.82
CA PRO A 64 0.72 -2.51 7.56
C PRO A 64 1.50 -1.58 6.62
N TYR A 65 1.12 -0.30 6.57
CA TYR A 65 1.81 0.75 5.83
C TYR A 65 3.25 1.00 6.28
N ASP A 66 3.50 1.10 7.59
CA ASP A 66 4.85 1.24 8.15
C ASP A 66 5.69 -0.02 7.87
N ARG A 67 5.10 -1.23 7.95
CA ARG A 67 5.78 -2.48 7.60
C ARG A 67 6.13 -2.55 6.11
N TRP A 68 5.28 -2.05 5.22
CA TRP A 68 5.56 -2.00 3.78
C TRP A 68 6.73 -1.07 3.48
N ILE A 69 6.78 0.11 4.12
CA ILE A 69 7.89 1.05 3.98
C ILE A 69 9.19 0.44 4.52
N GLU A 70 9.13 -0.20 5.69
CA GLU A 70 10.28 -0.86 6.31
C GLU A 70 10.76 -2.08 5.50
N ALA A 71 9.84 -2.87 4.95
CA ALA A 71 10.16 -3.99 4.07
C ALA A 71 10.80 -3.54 2.74
N LEU A 72 10.37 -2.41 2.18
CA LEU A 72 11.00 -1.78 1.00
C LEU A 72 12.42 -1.29 1.32
N GLN A 73 12.62 -0.71 2.50
CA GLN A 73 13.94 -0.22 2.93
C GLN A 73 14.91 -1.36 3.26
N SER A 74 14.42 -2.48 3.82
CA SER A 74 15.23 -3.67 4.06
C SER A 74 15.62 -4.34 2.73
N ASN A 75 14.66 -4.47 1.80
CA ASN A 75 14.85 -5.18 0.53
C ASN A 75 15.11 -4.26 -0.66
N ARG A 76 16.10 -3.38 -0.53
CA ARG A 76 16.45 -2.36 -1.54
C ARG A 76 16.77 -2.95 -2.91
N ILE A 77 17.40 -4.13 -2.93
CA ILE A 77 17.76 -4.85 -4.15
C ILE A 77 16.51 -5.34 -4.89
N LEU A 78 15.55 -5.95 -4.19
CA LEU A 78 14.30 -6.42 -4.78
C LEU A 78 13.42 -5.25 -5.24
N ALA A 79 13.33 -4.19 -4.44
CA ALA A 79 12.61 -2.98 -4.82
C ALA A 79 13.20 -2.34 -6.09
N GLY A 80 14.54 -2.30 -6.19
CA GLY A 80 15.24 -1.86 -7.38
C GLY A 80 14.96 -2.74 -8.60
N ALA A 81 14.92 -4.06 -8.43
CA ALA A 81 14.62 -5.00 -9.52
C ALA A 81 13.18 -4.83 -10.06
N VAL A 82 12.19 -4.68 -9.17
CA VAL A 82 10.80 -4.41 -9.56
C VAL A 82 10.71 -3.08 -10.30
N LEU A 83 11.33 -2.02 -9.77
CA LEU A 83 11.36 -0.71 -10.42
C LEU A 83 12.03 -0.79 -11.80
N GLY A 84 13.13 -1.51 -11.92
CA GLY A 84 13.82 -1.74 -13.19
C GLY A 84 12.97 -2.48 -14.21
N LEU A 85 12.25 -3.53 -13.79
CA LEU A 85 11.29 -4.26 -14.64
C LEU A 85 10.14 -3.36 -15.10
N VAL A 86 9.60 -2.53 -14.21
CA VAL A 86 8.53 -1.57 -14.56
C VAL A 86 9.03 -0.55 -15.58
N VAL A 87 10.22 0.03 -15.36
CA VAL A 87 10.82 0.98 -16.32
C VAL A 87 11.09 0.30 -17.66
N LEU A 88 11.63 -0.91 -17.65
CA LEU A 88 11.88 -1.68 -18.87
C LEU A 88 10.58 -1.96 -19.64
N ALA A 89 9.50 -2.35 -18.94
CA ALA A 89 8.19 -2.56 -19.54
C ALA A 89 7.62 -1.28 -20.16
N LEU A 90 7.78 -0.14 -19.47
CA LEU A 90 7.40 1.17 -19.98
C LEU A 90 8.20 1.55 -21.23
N LEU A 91 9.51 1.31 -21.24
CA LEU A 91 10.36 1.56 -22.42
C LEU A 91 9.93 0.72 -23.61
N ILE A 92 9.67 -0.57 -23.41
CA ILE A 92 9.16 -1.45 -24.47
C ILE A 92 7.81 -0.96 -24.98
N SER A 93 6.90 -0.60 -24.08
CA SER A 93 5.56 -0.13 -24.45
C SER A 93 5.59 1.18 -25.23
N LEU A 94 6.45 2.14 -24.86
CA LEU A 94 6.56 3.42 -25.55
C LEU A 94 7.35 3.33 -26.86
N LEU A 95 8.37 2.47 -26.91
CA LEU A 95 9.22 2.29 -28.08
C LEU A 95 8.62 1.31 -29.08
N SER A 96 7.62 0.52 -28.69
CA SER A 96 6.92 -0.38 -29.60
C SER A 96 6.30 0.43 -30.75
N PRO A 97 6.75 0.21 -32.00
CA PRO A 97 6.18 0.90 -33.16
C PRO A 97 4.70 0.56 -33.23
N ARG A 98 3.86 1.59 -33.26
CA ARG A 98 2.42 1.40 -33.46
C ARG A 98 2.27 0.65 -34.77
N LEU A 99 1.68 -0.54 -34.71
CA LEU A 99 1.48 -1.40 -35.87
C LEU A 99 0.93 -0.54 -37.02
N PRO A 100 1.55 -0.54 -38.20
CA PRO A 100 0.98 0.13 -39.36
C PRO A 100 -0.44 -0.40 -39.53
N ALA A 101 -1.41 0.52 -39.58
CA ALA A 101 -2.81 0.19 -39.83
C ALA A 101 -2.87 -0.75 -41.03
N GLN A 102 -3.40 -1.96 -40.84
CA GLN A 102 -3.45 -2.96 -41.91
C GLN A 102 -4.15 -2.33 -43.13
N PRO A 103 -3.48 -2.20 -44.29
CA PRO A 103 -4.14 -1.88 -45.56
C PRO A 103 -4.81 -3.16 -46.06
N GLY A 104 -5.81 -3.63 -45.31
CA GLY A 104 -6.69 -4.74 -45.68
C GLY A 104 -8.08 -4.26 -46.12
N GLU A 105 -8.45 -3.03 -45.80
CA GLU A 105 -9.69 -2.39 -46.28
C GLU A 105 -9.48 -1.57 -47.56
N LEU A 106 -8.78 -2.14 -48.55
CA LEU A 106 -8.70 -1.59 -49.91
C LEU A 106 -9.31 -2.53 -50.96
N GLY A 107 -10.07 -3.55 -50.56
CA GLY A 107 -10.51 -4.60 -51.50
C GLY A 107 -11.93 -5.15 -51.35
N ALA A 108 -12.84 -4.52 -50.59
CA ALA A 108 -14.18 -5.10 -50.38
C ALA A 108 -15.36 -4.11 -50.38
N ALA A 109 -15.28 -3.01 -51.13
CA ALA A 109 -16.45 -2.16 -51.38
C ALA A 109 -16.52 -1.66 -52.84
N THR A 110 -17.07 -2.53 -53.71
CA THR A 110 -17.82 -2.26 -54.97
C THR A 110 -17.08 -1.60 -56.16
N PRO A 111 -17.53 -1.70 -57.45
CA PRO A 111 -18.64 -2.46 -58.07
C PRO A 111 -18.19 -3.36 -59.27
N ILE A 112 -18.78 -4.55 -59.45
CA ILE A 112 -18.69 -5.24 -60.77
C ILE A 112 -19.75 -4.66 -61.71
N THR A 113 -19.33 -3.71 -62.55
CA THR A 113 -20.08 -3.25 -63.72
C THR A 113 -20.31 -4.45 -64.64
N THR A 114 -21.55 -4.95 -64.69
CA THR A 114 -22.03 -5.84 -65.74
C THR A 114 -22.24 -5.02 -67.02
N SER A 115 -21.22 -4.91 -67.85
CA SER A 115 -21.37 -4.54 -69.27
C SER A 115 -21.31 -5.81 -70.10
N GLN A 116 -22.44 -6.52 -70.16
CA GLN A 116 -22.69 -7.57 -71.15
C GLN A 116 -23.23 -6.91 -72.42
N THR A 117 -22.35 -6.76 -73.41
CA THR A 117 -22.66 -6.42 -74.79
C THR A 117 -22.55 -7.71 -75.60
N GLN A 118 -23.66 -8.19 -76.17
CA GLN A 118 -23.64 -9.21 -77.23
C GLN A 118 -25.01 -9.27 -77.93
N PRO A 119 -25.08 -9.81 -79.16
CA PRO A 119 -24.67 -9.20 -80.42
C PRO A 119 -25.87 -8.75 -81.29
#